data_AF-X6LCD4-F1
#
_entry.id   AF-X6LCD4-F1
#
_cell.length_a   1.000
_cell.length_b   1.000
_cell.length_c   1.000
_cell.angle_alpha   90.00
_cell.angle_beta   90.00
_cell.angle_gamma   90.00
#
_symmetry.space_group_name_H-M   'P 1'
#
loop_
_entity.id
_entity.type
_entity.pdbx_description
1 polymer ?
#
loop_
_entity_poly.entity_id
_entity_poly.type
_entity_poly.pdbx_seq_one_letter_code
_entity_poly.pdbx_strand_id
1 'polypeptide(L)'
;SDSKSENQSFNTWIKHNQNTNIGTLENNLIGVRGLIGGINNDLLFITYFPKNIEVIDLKTMKPLTGIKNNIILNEEYKFGIQFHLINYFILFCYNTGLLIKYDEQNKSFHYEKLPICHALKNITFYSFVYLYDFIFLFGGRNSITQEKTKHVYKYSMKDKTWNQCKITLPMEIYASFAILSDDDAN
;
A
#
# COMPACT_ATOMS: atom_id res chain seq x y z
N SER A 1 28.21 40.68 0.67
CA SER A 1 26.73 40.77 0.61
C SER A 1 26.21 39.36 0.75
N ASP A 2 26.05 38.92 2.00
CA ASP A 2 25.70 37.54 2.32
C ASP A 2 24.19 37.38 2.21
N SER A 3 23.75 36.79 1.09
CA SER A 3 22.37 36.34 0.94
C SER A 3 22.15 35.14 1.85
N LYS A 4 21.49 35.38 3.00
CA LYS A 4 20.88 34.32 3.81
C LYS A 4 19.95 33.51 2.91
N SER A 5 20.36 32.31 2.51
CA SER A 5 19.40 31.28 2.13
C SER A 5 18.69 30.89 3.43
N GLU A 6 17.45 31.33 3.59
CA GLU A 6 16.59 30.83 4.67
C GLU A 6 16.56 29.31 4.58
N ASN A 7 17.05 28.64 5.63
CA ASN A 7 16.84 27.21 5.84
C ASN A 7 15.34 26.97 6.00
N GLN A 8 14.62 26.85 4.89
CA GLN A 8 13.27 26.36 4.89
C GLN A 8 13.35 24.91 5.40
N SER A 9 12.75 24.63 6.54
CA SER A 9 12.68 23.27 7.06
C SER A 9 11.89 22.43 6.06
N PHE A 10 12.60 21.61 5.29
CA PHE A 10 11.98 20.54 4.51
C PHE A 10 11.27 19.59 5.48
N ASN A 11 10.04 19.19 5.14
CA ASN A 11 9.18 18.27 5.92
C ASN A 11 8.73 18.81 7.29
N THR A 12 7.93 19.88 7.28
CA THR A 12 7.21 20.33 8.48
C THR A 12 5.90 19.57 8.66
N TRP A 13 5.62 19.15 9.91
CA TRP A 13 4.33 18.56 10.27
C TRP A 13 3.28 19.66 10.38
N ILE A 14 2.36 19.70 9.42
CA ILE A 14 1.25 20.66 9.42
C ILE A 14 -0.02 19.90 9.78
N LYS A 15 -0.64 20.26 10.91
CA LYS A 15 -1.94 19.71 11.30
C LYS A 15 -3.00 20.26 10.34
N HIS A 16 -3.69 19.37 9.63
CA HIS A 16 -4.84 19.76 8.82
C HIS A 16 -6.02 20.23 9.70
N ASN A 17 -6.94 21.01 9.13
CA ASN A 17 -8.01 21.72 9.83
C ASN A 17 -8.76 20.82 10.85
N GLN A 18 -9.08 21.36 12.03
CA GLN A 18 -9.60 20.57 13.16
C GLN A 18 -10.98 19.95 12.90
N ASN A 19 -11.70 20.42 11.88
CA ASN A 19 -13.08 20.01 11.60
C ASN A 19 -13.20 18.97 10.47
N THR A 20 -12.08 18.50 9.91
CA THR A 20 -12.08 17.47 8.87
C THR A 20 -11.60 16.14 9.45
N ASN A 21 -12.53 15.20 9.61
CA ASN A 21 -12.24 13.83 10.01
C ASN A 21 -12.28 12.91 8.79
N ILE A 22 -11.34 11.97 8.75
CA ILE A 22 -11.31 10.90 7.77
C ILE A 22 -11.86 9.64 8.44
N GLY A 23 -12.91 9.05 7.86
CA GLY A 23 -13.65 7.93 8.45
C GLY A 23 -14.50 8.33 9.66
N THR A 24 -15.09 7.31 10.29
CA THR A 24 -15.92 7.43 11.50
C THR A 24 -15.33 6.63 12.66
N LEU A 25 -15.76 6.92 13.89
CA LEU A 25 -15.35 6.17 15.11
C LEU A 25 -15.69 4.67 15.04
N GLU A 26 -16.66 4.29 14.21
CA GLU A 26 -17.07 2.90 14.00
C GLU A 26 -16.16 2.16 13.02
N ASN A 27 -15.31 2.87 12.27
CA ASN A 27 -14.43 2.25 11.28
C ASN A 27 -13.23 1.59 11.96
N ASN A 28 -12.95 0.34 11.56
CA ASN A 28 -11.74 -0.35 11.93
C ASN A 28 -10.58 0.08 11.00
N LEU A 29 -9.78 1.03 11.46
CA LEU A 29 -8.63 1.56 10.72
C LEU A 29 -7.33 0.78 10.99
N ILE A 30 -7.38 -0.38 11.65
CA ILE A 30 -6.20 -1.22 11.85
C ILE A 30 -5.69 -1.67 10.48
N GLY A 31 -4.42 -1.38 10.19
CA GLY A 31 -3.79 -1.74 8.93
C GLY A 31 -4.20 -0.85 7.76
N VAL A 32 -4.79 0.32 8.02
CA VAL A 32 -5.12 1.32 7.00
C VAL A 32 -3.89 1.65 6.13
N ARG A 33 -4.13 1.86 4.84
CA ARG A 33 -3.13 2.33 3.89
C ARG A 33 -3.71 3.51 3.13
N GLY A 34 -2.92 4.58 3.02
CA GLY A 34 -3.26 5.80 2.30
C GLY A 34 -2.32 5.98 1.11
N LEU A 35 -2.87 6.42 -0.02
CA LEU A 35 -2.12 6.77 -1.22
C LEU A 35 -2.60 8.11 -1.75
N ILE A 36 -1.68 9.01 -2.07
CA ILE A 36 -1.96 10.17 -2.90
C ILE A 36 -1.81 9.78 -4.38
N GLY A 37 -2.83 10.05 -5.18
CA GLY A 37 -2.89 9.78 -6.61
C GLY A 37 -3.99 10.61 -7.27
N GLY A 38 -4.62 10.06 -8.31
CA GLY A 38 -5.48 10.83 -9.20
C GLY A 38 -4.67 11.43 -10.35
N ILE A 39 -5.37 11.84 -11.41
CA ILE A 39 -4.74 12.43 -12.61
C ILE A 39 -3.86 13.64 -12.24
N ASN A 40 -4.26 14.40 -11.20
CA ASN A 40 -3.54 15.58 -10.74
C ASN A 40 -2.86 15.42 -9.37
N ASN A 41 -2.72 14.18 -8.84
CA ASN A 41 -2.23 13.93 -7.48
C ASN A 41 -3.01 14.68 -6.37
N ASP A 42 -4.33 14.83 -6.58
CA ASP A 42 -5.26 15.57 -5.73
C ASP A 42 -6.28 14.66 -5.02
N LEU A 43 -6.14 13.34 -5.15
CA LEU A 43 -6.97 12.35 -4.48
C LEU A 43 -6.17 11.54 -3.46
N LEU A 44 -6.74 11.36 -2.28
CA LEU A 44 -6.27 10.44 -1.25
C LEU A 44 -7.15 9.19 -1.26
N PHE A 45 -6.57 8.07 -1.64
CA PHE A 45 -7.19 6.76 -1.57
C PHE A 45 -6.88 6.11 -0.24
N ILE A 46 -7.90 5.66 0.48
CA ILE A 46 -7.74 4.99 1.76
C ILE A 46 -8.40 3.63 1.69
N THR A 47 -7.64 2.61 2.05
CA THR A 47 -8.17 1.26 2.17
C THR A 47 -8.23 0.87 3.63
N TYR A 48 -9.36 0.30 4.04
CA TYR A 48 -9.57 -0.10 5.44
C TYR A 48 -10.56 -1.26 5.55
N PHE A 49 -10.53 -1.90 6.72
CA PHE A 49 -11.37 -3.04 7.03
C PHE A 49 -12.85 -2.62 7.12
N PRO A 50 -13.82 -3.46 6.67
CA PRO A 50 -13.62 -4.82 6.18
C PRO A 50 -13.13 -4.92 4.74
N LYS A 51 -13.62 -4.09 3.82
CA LYS A 51 -13.36 -4.25 2.37
C LYS A 51 -13.47 -2.94 1.60
N ASN A 52 -13.32 -1.79 2.25
CA ASN A 52 -13.65 -0.51 1.63
C ASN A 52 -12.42 0.19 1.08
N ILE A 53 -12.60 0.80 -0.10
CA ILE A 53 -11.76 1.86 -0.61
C ILE A 53 -12.55 3.16 -0.55
N GLU A 54 -12.02 4.14 0.15
CA GLU A 54 -12.54 5.50 0.17
C GLU A 54 -11.63 6.39 -0.68
N VAL A 55 -12.23 7.34 -1.39
CA VAL A 55 -11.51 8.32 -2.21
C VAL A 55 -11.85 9.69 -1.65
N ILE A 56 -10.83 10.44 -1.27
CA ILE A 56 -10.95 11.73 -0.61
C ILE A 56 -10.33 12.79 -1.50
N ASP A 57 -11.05 13.86 -1.76
CA ASP A 57 -10.50 15.03 -2.44
C ASP A 57 -9.57 15.77 -1.48
N LEU A 58 -8.28 15.90 -1.81
CA LEU A 58 -7.26 16.53 -0.94
C LEU A 58 -7.46 18.03 -0.76
N LYS A 59 -8.16 18.70 -1.67
CA LYS A 59 -8.40 20.15 -1.59
C LYS A 59 -9.51 20.47 -0.60
N THR A 60 -10.56 19.65 -0.59
CA THR A 60 -11.74 19.81 0.28
C THR A 60 -11.67 18.95 1.53
N MET A 61 -10.82 17.93 1.52
CA MET A 61 -10.65 16.90 2.54
C MET A 61 -11.97 16.23 2.89
N LYS A 62 -12.75 15.94 1.85
CA LYS A 62 -14.05 15.27 1.92
C LYS A 62 -14.08 14.02 1.05
N PRO A 63 -14.81 12.97 1.47
CA PRO A 63 -15.03 11.79 0.65
C PRO A 63 -15.79 12.13 -0.63
N LEU A 64 -15.36 11.55 -1.74
CA LEU A 64 -16.10 11.61 -3.00
C LEU A 64 -17.35 10.74 -2.91
N THR A 65 -18.46 11.26 -3.42
CA THR A 65 -19.73 10.53 -3.51
C THR A 65 -19.90 9.86 -4.87
N GLY A 66 -20.71 8.81 -4.91
CA GLY A 66 -21.04 8.09 -6.15
C GLY A 66 -19.91 7.19 -6.68
N ILE A 67 -18.96 6.81 -5.82
CA ILE A 67 -17.92 5.83 -6.19
C ILE A 67 -18.55 4.45 -6.38
N LYS A 68 -18.24 3.82 -7.51
CA LYS A 68 -18.73 2.50 -7.90
C LYS A 68 -17.66 1.43 -7.66
N ASN A 69 -18.11 0.23 -7.30
CA ASN A 69 -17.25 -0.95 -7.08
C ASN A 69 -16.15 -0.72 -6.04
N ASN A 70 -16.34 0.12 -5.03
CA ASN A 70 -15.33 0.42 -4.01
C ASN A 70 -15.19 -0.65 -2.91
N ILE A 71 -15.75 -1.83 -3.14
CA ILE A 71 -15.67 -2.98 -2.24
C ILE A 71 -14.68 -3.99 -2.83
N ILE A 72 -13.63 -4.29 -2.08
CA ILE A 72 -12.63 -5.30 -2.43
C ILE A 72 -13.27 -6.70 -2.22
N LEU A 73 -13.52 -7.42 -3.31
CA LEU A 73 -14.12 -8.76 -3.26
C LEU A 73 -13.12 -9.79 -2.72
N ASN A 74 -13.21 -10.16 -1.44
CA ASN A 74 -12.44 -11.27 -0.88
C ASN A 74 -13.13 -11.93 0.33
N GLU A 75 -12.91 -13.23 0.55
CA GLU A 75 -13.60 -14.02 1.58
C GLU A 75 -13.03 -13.80 3.00
N GLU A 76 -11.75 -13.44 3.15
CA GLU A 76 -11.13 -13.19 4.45
C GLU A 76 -10.08 -12.06 4.37
N TYR A 77 -10.53 -10.81 4.54
CA TYR A 77 -9.63 -9.66 4.59
C TYR A 77 -9.42 -9.26 6.05
N LYS A 78 -8.20 -9.40 6.57
CA LYS A 78 -7.84 -8.86 7.91
C LYS A 78 -6.67 -7.88 7.81
N PHE A 79 -5.55 -8.26 7.17
CA PHE A 79 -4.34 -7.43 7.05
C PHE A 79 -3.58 -7.73 5.75
N GLY A 80 -3.53 -6.77 4.82
CA GLY A 80 -2.92 -6.94 3.49
C GLY A 80 -1.76 -6.01 3.21
N ILE A 81 -0.90 -6.41 2.27
CA ILE A 81 0.12 -5.56 1.67
C ILE A 81 -0.51 -4.83 0.50
N GLN A 82 -0.33 -3.51 0.44
CA GLN A 82 -0.79 -2.72 -0.69
C GLN A 82 0.35 -1.91 -1.27
N PHE A 83 0.60 -2.11 -2.55
CA PHE A 83 1.50 -1.30 -3.35
C PHE A 83 0.71 -0.36 -4.20
N HIS A 84 1.36 0.72 -4.59
CA HIS A 84 0.70 1.83 -5.23
C HIS A 84 1.60 2.42 -6.31
N LEU A 85 1.05 2.58 -7.51
CA LEU A 85 1.66 3.30 -8.61
C LEU A 85 0.54 4.01 -9.37
N ILE A 86 0.46 5.35 -9.30
CA ILE A 86 -0.43 6.25 -10.07
C ILE A 86 -1.74 5.58 -10.55
N ASN A 87 -2.81 5.66 -9.76
CA ASN A 87 -4.14 5.06 -10.02
C ASN A 87 -4.21 3.54 -10.14
N TYR A 88 -3.10 2.84 -9.99
CA TYR A 88 -3.04 1.40 -9.81
C TYR A 88 -2.66 1.05 -8.37
N PHE A 89 -3.36 0.06 -7.83
CA PHE A 89 -3.12 -0.49 -6.50
C PHE A 89 -2.88 -1.98 -6.69
N ILE A 90 -1.87 -2.53 -6.04
CA ILE A 90 -1.65 -3.97 -6.02
C ILE A 90 -1.85 -4.42 -4.58
N LEU A 91 -2.80 -5.32 -4.38
CA LEU A 91 -3.09 -5.91 -3.09
C LEU A 91 -2.59 -7.35 -3.08
N PHE A 92 -1.69 -7.66 -2.16
CA PHE A 92 -1.34 -9.03 -1.80
C PHE A 92 -1.68 -9.28 -0.33
N CYS A 93 -2.61 -10.18 -0.07
CA CYS A 93 -3.11 -10.47 1.27
C CYS A 93 -3.67 -11.90 1.32
N TYR A 94 -3.13 -12.77 2.17
CA TYR A 94 -3.55 -14.17 2.23
C TYR A 94 -3.57 -14.85 0.85
N ASN A 95 -4.73 -15.35 0.41
CA ASN A 95 -4.96 -15.96 -0.89
C ASN A 95 -5.39 -14.95 -1.97
N THR A 96 -5.07 -13.68 -1.81
CA THR A 96 -5.60 -12.62 -2.65
C THR A 96 -4.47 -11.82 -3.25
N GLY A 97 -4.37 -11.88 -4.56
CA GLY A 97 -3.61 -10.98 -5.40
C GLY A 97 -4.58 -10.20 -6.27
N LEU A 98 -4.60 -8.87 -6.17
CA LEU A 98 -5.44 -8.00 -7.01
C LEU A 98 -4.62 -6.86 -7.57
N LEU A 99 -4.78 -6.57 -8.86
CA LEU A 99 -4.46 -5.29 -9.47
C LEU A 99 -5.77 -4.50 -9.54
N ILE A 100 -5.82 -3.38 -8.85
CA ILE A 100 -6.97 -2.49 -8.75
C ILE A 100 -6.64 -1.25 -9.56
N LYS A 101 -7.57 -0.81 -10.40
CA LYS A 101 -7.45 0.44 -11.17
C LYS A 101 -8.61 1.34 -10.82
N TYR A 102 -8.33 2.61 -10.56
CA TYR A 102 -9.37 3.62 -10.42
C TYR A 102 -9.59 4.37 -11.74
N ASP A 103 -10.82 4.34 -12.24
CA ASP A 103 -11.28 5.19 -13.34
C ASP A 103 -11.91 6.45 -12.73
N GLU A 104 -11.17 7.55 -12.80
CA GLU A 104 -11.57 8.83 -12.22
C GLU A 104 -12.76 9.46 -12.96
N GLN A 105 -12.85 9.27 -14.28
CA GLN A 105 -13.94 9.80 -15.10
C GLN A 105 -15.28 9.12 -14.77
N ASN A 106 -15.25 7.79 -14.64
CA ASN A 106 -16.43 6.98 -14.33
C ASN A 106 -16.65 6.79 -12.82
N LYS A 107 -15.71 7.27 -12.00
CA LYS A 107 -15.64 7.09 -10.54
C LYS A 107 -15.80 5.62 -10.14
N SER A 108 -15.11 4.73 -10.82
CA SER A 108 -15.28 3.27 -10.63
C SER A 108 -13.96 2.55 -10.47
N PHE A 109 -13.95 1.55 -9.59
CA PHE A 109 -12.82 0.62 -9.49
C PHE A 109 -12.99 -0.58 -10.40
N HIS A 110 -11.87 -1.01 -10.98
CA HIS A 110 -11.73 -2.23 -11.76
C HIS A 110 -10.71 -3.14 -11.10
N TYR A 111 -10.95 -4.45 -11.13
CA TYR A 111 -10.15 -5.43 -10.43
C TYR A 111 -9.70 -6.53 -11.40
N GLU A 112 -8.40 -6.80 -11.43
CA GLU A 112 -7.79 -7.93 -12.10
C GLU A 112 -7.18 -8.86 -11.05
N LYS A 113 -7.44 -10.16 -11.16
CA LYS A 113 -6.80 -11.16 -10.28
C LYS A 113 -5.35 -11.37 -10.69
N LEU A 114 -4.47 -11.29 -9.71
CA LEU A 114 -3.06 -11.63 -9.84
C LEU A 114 -2.78 -13.01 -9.25
N PRO A 115 -1.80 -13.76 -9.79
CA PRO A 115 -1.39 -15.02 -9.22
C PRO A 115 -0.81 -14.83 -7.83
N ILE A 116 -1.10 -15.80 -6.95
CA ILE A 116 -0.69 -15.78 -5.55
C ILE A 116 0.51 -16.68 -5.32
N CYS A 117 1.36 -16.32 -4.37
CA CYS A 117 2.41 -17.21 -3.90
C CYS A 117 1.87 -18.08 -2.77
N HIS A 118 1.77 -19.39 -2.97
CA HIS A 118 1.28 -20.29 -1.91
C HIS A 118 2.15 -20.28 -0.65
N ALA A 119 3.45 -20.02 -0.77
CA ALA A 119 4.34 -19.87 0.38
C ALA A 119 3.98 -18.64 1.26
N LEU A 120 3.31 -17.65 0.68
CA LEU A 120 2.90 -16.42 1.37
C LEU A 120 1.47 -16.48 1.92
N LYS A 121 0.74 -17.56 1.66
CA LYS A 121 -0.69 -17.71 1.97
C LYS A 121 -1.06 -17.31 3.40
N ASN A 122 -0.22 -17.65 4.38
CA ASN A 122 -0.51 -17.41 5.80
C ASN A 122 0.39 -16.38 6.44
N ILE A 123 1.33 -15.79 5.71
CA ILE A 123 2.22 -14.80 6.28
C ILE A 123 1.69 -13.40 5.94
N THR A 124 1.82 -12.49 6.90
CA THR A 124 1.26 -11.12 6.87
C THR A 124 2.31 -10.14 7.41
N PHE A 125 2.04 -8.84 7.32
CA PHE A 125 2.92 -7.79 7.84
C PHE A 125 4.35 -7.77 7.25
N TYR A 126 4.48 -8.10 5.97
CA TYR A 126 5.71 -7.87 5.21
C TYR A 126 5.92 -6.38 4.99
N SER A 127 7.19 -5.97 4.91
CA SER A 127 7.55 -4.74 4.23
C SER A 127 7.75 -5.00 2.75
N PHE A 128 7.78 -3.93 1.97
CA PHE A 128 7.86 -4.06 0.54
C PHE A 128 8.46 -2.87 -0.18
N VAL A 129 8.97 -3.12 -1.39
CA VAL A 129 9.43 -2.10 -2.34
C VAL A 129 9.02 -2.51 -3.75
N TYR A 130 8.63 -1.53 -4.57
CA TYR A 130 8.50 -1.71 -6.01
C TYR A 130 9.74 -1.13 -6.69
N LEU A 131 10.41 -1.94 -7.50
CA LEU A 131 11.63 -1.57 -8.21
C LEU A 131 11.61 -2.15 -9.62
N TYR A 132 11.65 -1.26 -10.63
CA TYR A 132 11.48 -1.59 -12.04
C TYR A 132 10.18 -2.36 -12.31
N ASP A 133 10.26 -3.65 -12.67
CA ASP A 133 9.11 -4.52 -12.89
C ASP A 133 8.76 -5.37 -11.66
N PHE A 134 9.60 -5.31 -10.62
CA PHE A 134 9.53 -6.26 -9.51
C PHE A 134 8.96 -5.63 -8.25
N ILE A 135 8.04 -6.36 -7.64
CA ILE A 135 7.65 -6.17 -6.26
C ILE A 135 8.51 -7.06 -5.38
N PHE A 136 9.21 -6.49 -4.41
CA PHE A 136 9.94 -7.24 -3.39
C PHE A 136 9.16 -7.22 -2.08
N LEU A 137 9.06 -8.39 -1.44
CA LEU A 137 8.48 -8.60 -0.13
C LEU A 137 9.55 -9.08 0.84
N PHE A 138 9.62 -8.43 2.00
CA PHE A 138 10.66 -8.66 3.00
C PHE A 138 10.03 -9.09 4.34
N GLY A 139 10.48 -10.24 4.83
CA GLY A 139 10.11 -10.74 6.15
C GLY A 139 8.64 -11.18 6.26
N GLY A 140 7.96 -10.80 7.32
CA GLY A 140 6.57 -11.15 7.62
C GLY A 140 6.42 -12.12 8.80
N ARG A 141 5.18 -12.32 9.23
CA ARG A 141 4.80 -13.25 10.31
C ARG A 141 3.68 -14.17 9.86
N ASN A 142 3.85 -15.48 10.08
CA ASN A 142 2.80 -16.47 9.88
C ASN A 142 1.67 -16.22 10.90
N SER A 143 0.45 -15.97 10.42
CA SER A 143 -0.69 -15.64 11.27
C SER A 143 -1.19 -16.83 12.09
N ILE A 144 -0.83 -18.06 11.72
CA ILE A 144 -1.19 -19.29 12.41
C ILE A 144 -0.11 -19.65 13.43
N THR A 145 1.12 -19.89 12.97
CA THR A 145 2.22 -20.39 13.83
C THR A 145 2.89 -19.28 14.64
N GLN A 146 2.66 -18.01 14.31
CA GLN A 146 3.34 -16.84 14.86
C GLN A 146 4.84 -16.75 14.53
N GLU A 147 5.37 -17.70 13.75
CA GLU A 147 6.75 -17.69 13.29
C GLU A 147 7.00 -16.50 12.37
N LYS A 148 8.15 -15.88 12.56
CA LYS A 148 8.62 -14.78 11.71
C LYS A 148 9.49 -15.36 10.61
N THR A 149 9.68 -14.61 9.53
CA THR A 149 10.58 -15.05 8.46
C THR A 149 11.58 -13.97 8.11
N LYS A 150 12.71 -14.41 7.58
CA LYS A 150 13.78 -13.59 7.00
C LYS A 150 13.84 -13.73 5.47
N HIS A 151 12.90 -14.46 4.87
CA HIS A 151 12.87 -14.67 3.44
C HIS A 151 12.49 -13.40 2.68
N VAL A 152 13.02 -13.30 1.47
CA VAL A 152 12.67 -12.25 0.51
C VAL A 152 12.01 -12.93 -0.69
N TYR A 153 10.84 -12.42 -1.07
CA TYR A 153 10.12 -12.89 -2.25
C TYR A 153 10.06 -11.76 -3.26
N LYS A 154 10.06 -12.11 -4.54
CA LYS A 154 9.85 -11.17 -5.62
C LYS A 154 8.71 -11.61 -6.52
N TYR A 155 7.96 -10.63 -7.00
CA TYR A 155 6.91 -10.79 -7.98
C TYR A 155 7.23 -9.95 -9.22
N SER A 156 7.22 -10.57 -10.41
CA SER A 156 7.34 -9.83 -11.68
C SER A 156 5.96 -9.37 -12.13
N MET A 157 5.79 -8.08 -12.37
CA MET A 157 4.56 -7.52 -12.92
C MET A 157 4.35 -7.93 -14.37
N LYS A 158 5.41 -7.95 -15.18
CA LYS A 158 5.39 -8.34 -16.59
C LYS A 158 5.06 -9.81 -16.76
N ASP A 159 5.79 -10.69 -16.08
CA ASP A 159 5.65 -12.14 -16.27
C ASP A 159 4.55 -12.73 -15.38
N LYS A 160 4.06 -11.95 -14.39
CA LYS A 160 3.07 -12.38 -13.40
C LYS A 160 3.51 -13.64 -12.64
N THR A 161 4.78 -13.69 -12.25
CA THR A 161 5.36 -14.85 -11.55
C THR A 161 5.96 -14.48 -10.21
N TRP A 162 5.85 -15.40 -9.25
CA TRP A 162 6.47 -15.31 -7.94
C TRP A 162 7.74 -16.15 -7.88
N ASN A 163 8.77 -15.61 -7.25
CA ASN A 163 10.02 -16.32 -7.00
C ASN A 163 10.54 -15.95 -5.60
N GLN A 164 11.13 -16.92 -4.90
CA GLN A 164 11.90 -16.62 -3.70
C GLN A 164 13.31 -16.16 -4.08
N CYS A 165 13.79 -15.09 -3.47
CA CYS A 165 15.15 -14.64 -3.64
C CYS A 165 16.13 -15.56 -2.90
N LYS A 166 17.33 -15.75 -3.44
CA LYS A 166 18.42 -16.46 -2.75
C LYS A 166 18.92 -15.67 -1.53
N ILE A 167 18.82 -14.35 -1.59
CA ILE A 167 19.18 -13.44 -0.50
C ILE A 167 18.11 -13.53 0.60
N THR A 168 18.56 -13.60 1.84
CA THR A 168 17.72 -13.51 3.03
C THR A 168 18.15 -12.32 3.88
N LEU A 169 17.21 -11.81 4.67
CA LEU A 169 17.50 -10.79 5.67
C LEU A 169 18.41 -11.34 6.78
N PRO A 170 19.23 -10.50 7.42
CA PRO A 170 20.09 -10.92 8.53
C PRO A 170 19.29 -11.30 9.79
N MET A 171 18.04 -10.86 9.88
CA MET A 171 17.13 -11.15 10.99
C MET A 171 15.70 -11.34 10.49
N GLU A 172 14.89 -12.03 11.29
CA GLU A 172 13.46 -12.17 11.03
C GLU A 172 12.73 -10.89 11.41
N ILE A 173 12.04 -10.28 10.45
CA ILE A 173 11.33 -9.01 10.65
C ILE A 173 9.85 -9.17 10.31
N TYR A 174 8.99 -8.40 10.96
CA TYR A 174 7.57 -8.27 10.62
C TYR A 174 7.09 -6.89 11.09
N ALA A 175 6.00 -6.40 10.52
CA ALA A 175 5.46 -5.06 10.79
C ALA A 175 6.49 -3.94 10.57
N SER A 176 7.42 -4.17 9.64
CA SER A 176 8.39 -3.18 9.19
C SER A 176 7.88 -2.41 7.97
N PHE A 177 8.63 -1.38 7.57
CA PHE A 177 8.49 -0.70 6.29
C PHE A 177 9.81 -0.77 5.54
N ALA A 178 9.78 -0.61 4.22
CA ALA A 178 10.98 -0.55 3.39
C ALA A 178 10.88 0.66 2.47
N ILE A 179 12.01 1.32 2.25
CA ILE A 179 12.12 2.52 1.41
C ILE A 179 13.29 2.26 0.46
N LEU A 180 13.09 2.56 -0.81
CA LEU A 180 14.18 2.63 -1.77
C LEU A 180 14.86 3.99 -1.61
N SER A 181 16.15 4.00 -1.29
CA SER A 181 16.97 5.21 -1.30
C SER A 181 17.90 5.16 -2.50
N ASP A 182 18.06 6.28 -3.20
CA ASP A 182 19.04 6.46 -4.27
C ASP A 182 20.46 6.70 -3.73
N ASP A 183 20.70 6.44 -2.44
CA ASP A 183 22.02 6.58 -1.84
C ASP A 183 22.98 5.56 -2.48
N ASP A 184 23.71 6.03 -3.49
CA ASP A 184 24.97 5.48 -3.99
C ASP A 184 26.03 5.59 -2.88
N ALA A 185 25.83 4.84 -1.79
CA ALA A 185 26.90 4.57 -0.85
C ALA A 185 27.81 3.50 -1.47
N ASN A 186 28.84 3.98 -2.17
CA ASN A 186 30.08 3.23 -2.41
C ASN A 186 30.63 2.62 -1.11
#